data_AF-A0A8J4GZU6-F1
#
_entry.id   AF-A0A8J4GZU6-F1
#
_cell.length_a   1.000
_cell.length_b   1.000
_cell.length_c   1.000
_cell.angle_alpha   90.00
_cell.angle_beta   90.00
_cell.angle_gamma   90.00
#
_symmetry.space_group_name_H-M   'P 1'
#
loop_
_entity.id
_entity.type
_entity.pdbx_description
1 polymer ?
#
loop_
_entity_poly.entity_id
_entity_poly.type
_entity_poly.pdbx_seq_one_letter_code
_entity_poly.pdbx_strand_id
1 'polypeptide(L)'
;MTEFASFHTMNKIPGELLEERLETVKTLETSELEQYSIEKDRLTGEHYLLYAYVHRDAAPGMQEEVFHHLLPLESDDVLALVLGEQPYTYPDHWHRSFLRDGPDGCLVWFSPAGPASDEDQEFQRELLEGLAELKQKGGSEEDIRKLLDRLHRKQGD
;
A
#
# COMPACT_ATOMS: atom_id res chain seq x y z
N MET A 1 -28.17 -2.93 6.87
CA MET A 1 -27.21 -1.94 6.33
C MET A 1 -25.90 -2.67 6.27
N THR A 2 -25.34 -2.89 5.09
CA THR A 2 -24.03 -3.53 4.97
C THR A 2 -23.01 -2.43 5.26
N GLU A 3 -22.35 -2.48 6.42
CA GLU A 3 -21.21 -1.60 6.69
C GLU A 3 -20.07 -2.04 5.75
N PHE A 4 -19.72 -1.20 4.79
CA PHE A 4 -18.59 -1.46 3.91
C PHE A 4 -17.31 -1.03 4.61
N ALA A 5 -16.37 -1.95 4.77
CA ALA A 5 -15.09 -1.66 5.41
C ALA A 5 -14.21 -0.77 4.52
N SER A 6 -13.60 0.23 5.14
CA SER A 6 -12.53 1.07 4.55
C SER A 6 -11.28 0.23 4.33
N PHE A 7 -10.54 0.52 3.25
CA PHE A 7 -9.24 -0.12 3.00
C PHE A 7 -8.24 0.13 4.13
N HIS A 8 -8.38 1.21 4.90
CA HIS A 8 -7.54 1.50 6.06
C HIS A 8 -7.62 0.43 7.16
N THR A 9 -8.74 -0.30 7.23
CA THR A 9 -8.94 -1.38 8.21
C THR A 9 -8.46 -2.75 7.71
N MET A 10 -7.99 -2.83 6.46
CA MET A 10 -7.58 -4.07 5.81
C MET A 10 -6.06 -4.16 5.73
N ASN A 11 -5.49 -5.29 6.19
CA ASN A 11 -4.05 -5.53 6.12
C ASN A 11 -3.56 -5.87 4.70
N LYS A 12 -4.41 -6.49 3.89
CA LYS A 12 -4.13 -6.88 2.50
C LYS A 12 -5.40 -6.64 1.69
N ILE A 13 -5.28 -5.93 0.56
CA ILE A 13 -6.42 -5.58 -0.29
C ILE A 13 -6.29 -6.34 -1.62
N PRO A 14 -7.26 -7.18 -1.99
CA PRO A 14 -7.25 -7.84 -3.29
C PRO A 14 -7.29 -6.82 -4.44
N GLY A 15 -6.51 -7.01 -5.50
CA GLY A 15 -6.51 -6.11 -6.66
C GLY A 15 -7.88 -5.99 -7.33
N GLU A 16 -8.59 -7.12 -7.47
CA GLU A 16 -9.95 -7.17 -8.02
C GLU A 16 -10.93 -6.26 -7.25
N LEU A 17 -10.73 -6.12 -5.93
CA LEU A 17 -11.58 -5.28 -5.09
C LEU A 17 -11.40 -3.78 -5.40
N LEU A 18 -10.19 -3.38 -5.82
CA LEU A 18 -9.92 -2.01 -6.23
C LEU A 18 -10.60 -1.71 -7.57
N GLU A 19 -10.50 -2.61 -8.54
CA GLU A 19 -11.17 -2.47 -9.84
C GLU A 19 -12.70 -2.38 -9.72
N GLU A 20 -13.29 -3.12 -8.78
CA GLU A 20 -14.74 -3.10 -8.55
C GLU A 20 -15.22 -1.84 -7.80
N ARG A 21 -14.41 -1.34 -6.87
CA ARG A 21 -14.83 -0.27 -5.94
C ARG A 21 -14.35 1.12 -6.32
N LEU A 22 -13.19 1.24 -6.96
CA LEU A 22 -12.63 2.53 -7.30
C LEU A 22 -13.20 3.05 -8.61
N GLU A 23 -13.54 4.33 -8.62
CA GLU A 23 -13.88 5.08 -9.82
C GLU A 23 -12.94 6.28 -9.99
N THR A 24 -12.47 6.48 -11.22
CA THR A 24 -11.63 7.63 -11.55
C THR A 24 -12.48 8.90 -11.52
N VAL A 25 -12.15 9.79 -10.59
CA VAL A 25 -12.75 11.12 -10.47
C VAL A 25 -12.10 12.10 -11.44
N LYS A 26 -10.77 12.08 -11.51
CA LYS A 26 -9.99 12.99 -12.36
C LYS A 26 -8.62 12.41 -12.69
N THR A 27 -8.28 12.33 -13.96
CA THR A 27 -6.89 12.11 -14.39
C THR A 27 -6.11 13.42 -14.24
N LEU A 28 -5.00 13.38 -13.50
CA LEU A 28 -4.13 14.54 -13.27
C LEU A 28 -3.06 14.64 -14.35
N GLU A 29 -2.39 13.53 -14.63
CA GLU A 29 -1.32 13.44 -15.61
C GLU A 29 -1.31 12.06 -16.26
N THR A 30 -0.96 11.98 -17.53
CA THR A 30 -0.74 10.72 -18.23
C THR A 30 0.40 10.87 -19.23
N SER A 31 1.28 9.88 -19.25
CA SER A 31 2.40 9.74 -20.18
C SER A 31 2.45 8.30 -20.69
N GLU A 32 3.44 7.98 -21.53
CA GLU A 32 3.63 6.62 -22.03
C GLU A 32 4.03 5.61 -20.95
N LEU A 33 4.63 6.07 -19.86
CA LEU A 33 5.19 5.20 -18.81
C LEU A 33 4.50 5.36 -17.46
N GLU A 34 3.79 6.46 -17.24
CA GLU A 34 3.27 6.85 -15.94
C GLU A 34 1.89 7.49 -16.07
N GLN A 35 1.03 7.27 -15.08
CA GLN A 35 -0.28 7.89 -14.94
C GLN A 35 -0.54 8.29 -13.49
N TYR A 36 -1.09 9.49 -13.31
CA TYR A 36 -1.61 9.98 -12.05
C TYR A 36 -3.10 10.26 -12.16
N SER A 37 -3.90 9.70 -11.26
CA SER A 37 -5.34 9.97 -11.18
C SER A 37 -5.84 10.03 -9.74
N ILE A 38 -6.91 10.80 -9.54
CA ILE A 38 -7.69 10.80 -8.31
C ILE A 38 -8.79 9.76 -8.49
N GLU A 39 -8.75 8.74 -7.66
CA GLU A 39 -9.72 7.65 -7.57
C GLU A 39 -10.59 7.85 -6.33
N LYS A 40 -11.83 7.35 -6.38
CA LYS A 40 -12.75 7.38 -5.25
C LYS A 40 -13.34 6.00 -5.01
N ASP A 41 -13.38 5.58 -3.76
CA ASP A 41 -14.13 4.40 -3.36
C ASP A 41 -15.63 4.72 -3.36
N ARG A 42 -16.37 4.02 -4.21
CA ARG A 42 -17.81 4.21 -4.41
C ARG A 42 -18.63 3.83 -3.19
N LEU A 43 -18.09 2.99 -2.30
CA LEU A 43 -18.79 2.45 -1.14
C LEU A 43 -18.55 3.31 0.11
N THR A 44 -17.34 3.81 0.32
CA THR A 44 -16.99 4.61 1.51
C THR A 44 -16.93 6.11 1.24
N GLY A 45 -16.73 6.52 -0.03
CA GLY A 45 -16.52 7.91 -0.41
C GLY A 45 -15.09 8.41 -0.17
N GLU A 46 -14.18 7.54 0.25
CA GLU A 46 -12.76 7.86 0.44
C GLU A 46 -12.08 8.11 -0.90
N HIS A 47 -11.08 8.98 -0.91
CA HIS A 47 -10.35 9.37 -2.12
C HIS A 47 -8.91 8.89 -2.04
N TYR A 48 -8.34 8.59 -3.20
CA TYR A 48 -6.99 8.08 -3.34
C TYR A 48 -6.31 8.75 -4.52
N LEU A 49 -5.03 9.06 -4.39
CA LEU A 49 -4.15 9.36 -5.51
C LEU A 49 -3.55 8.05 -6.01
N LEU A 50 -3.97 7.63 -7.20
CA LEU A 50 -3.39 6.52 -7.93
C LEU A 50 -2.17 7.03 -8.71
N TYR A 51 -1.05 6.36 -8.51
CA TYR A 51 0.12 6.42 -9.37
C TYR A 51 0.33 5.05 -10.01
N ALA A 52 0.21 4.98 -11.33
CA ALA A 52 0.48 3.77 -12.10
C ALA A 52 1.74 3.98 -12.95
N TYR A 53 2.65 3.01 -12.96
CA TYR A 53 3.84 3.04 -13.80
C TYR A 53 4.07 1.72 -14.53
N VAL A 54 4.62 1.82 -15.75
CA VAL A 54 4.94 0.69 -16.60
C VAL A 54 6.42 0.33 -16.45
N HIS A 55 6.69 -0.88 -15.95
CA HIS A 55 8.01 -1.48 -15.98
C HIS A 55 8.19 -2.26 -17.29
N ARG A 56 9.19 -1.87 -18.08
CA ARG A 56 9.57 -2.58 -19.31
C ARG A 56 10.83 -3.39 -19.07
N ASP A 57 10.70 -4.71 -19.20
CA ASP A 57 11.85 -5.59 -19.11
C ASP A 57 12.77 -5.43 -20.33
N ALA A 58 14.08 -5.35 -20.11
CA ALA A 58 15.07 -5.14 -21.19
C ALA A 58 15.40 -6.44 -21.96
N ALA A 59 14.83 -7.57 -21.56
CA ALA A 59 15.07 -8.88 -22.16
C ALA A 59 14.30 -9.08 -23.47
N PRO A 60 14.79 -9.94 -24.39
CA PRO A 60 14.07 -10.29 -25.62
C PRO A 60 12.77 -11.04 -25.27
N GLY A 61 11.66 -10.31 -25.31
CA GLY A 61 10.34 -10.79 -24.86
C GLY A 61 9.41 -9.68 -24.40
N MET A 62 9.93 -8.49 -24.08
CA MET A 62 9.21 -7.23 -23.78
C MET A 62 7.87 -7.46 -23.08
N GLN A 63 7.92 -8.07 -21.89
CA GLN A 63 6.75 -8.06 -21.01
C GLN A 63 6.70 -6.68 -20.35
N GLU A 64 5.58 -6.00 -20.54
CA GLU A 64 5.26 -4.77 -19.81
C GLU A 64 4.47 -5.19 -18.57
N GLU A 65 4.97 -4.79 -17.40
CA GLU A 65 4.27 -4.97 -16.13
C GLU A 65 3.82 -3.60 -15.63
N VAL A 66 2.55 -3.49 -15.22
CA VAL A 66 2.01 -2.25 -14.67
C VAL A 66 1.93 -2.39 -13.16
N PHE A 67 2.48 -1.41 -12.47
CA PHE A 67 2.47 -1.31 -11.02
C PHE A 67 1.66 -0.10 -10.58
N HIS A 68 0.95 -0.25 -9.47
CA HIS A 68 0.01 0.69 -8.89
C HIS A 68 0.44 1.02 -7.47
N HIS A 69 0.36 2.30 -7.17
CA HIS A 69 0.52 2.86 -5.85
C HIS A 69 -0.72 3.71 -5.57
N LEU A 70 -1.35 3.53 -4.41
CA LEU A 70 -2.53 4.29 -4.00
C LEU A 70 -2.26 4.99 -2.66
N LEU A 71 -2.18 6.31 -2.73
CA LEU A 71 -2.04 7.17 -1.55
C LEU A 71 -3.42 7.66 -1.11
N PRO A 72 -3.86 7.38 0.14
CA PRO A 72 -5.09 7.93 0.67
C PRO A 72 -5.04 9.47 0.73
N LEU A 73 -6.13 10.12 0.32
CA LEU A 73 -6.28 11.57 0.30
C LEU A 73 -7.37 12.03 1.26
N GLU A 74 -7.13 13.15 1.93
CA GLU A 74 -8.17 13.86 2.66
C GLU A 74 -8.96 14.77 1.71
N SER A 75 -10.14 15.23 2.14
CA SER A 75 -10.99 16.08 1.29
C SER A 75 -10.29 17.38 0.86
N ASP A 76 -9.48 17.96 1.74
CA ASP A 76 -8.71 19.17 1.45
C ASP A 76 -7.58 18.88 0.44
N ASP A 77 -6.91 17.72 0.55
CA ASP A 77 -5.89 17.28 -0.42
C ASP A 77 -6.49 17.16 -1.82
N VAL A 78 -7.67 16.53 -1.94
CA VAL A 78 -8.36 16.38 -3.25
C VAL A 78 -8.60 17.74 -3.91
N LEU A 79 -9.08 18.73 -3.14
CA LEU A 79 -9.33 20.07 -3.66
C LEU A 79 -8.04 20.75 -4.12
N ALA A 80 -6.99 20.69 -3.30
CA ALA A 80 -5.69 21.29 -3.61
C ALA A 80 -5.06 20.67 -4.88
N LEU A 81 -5.17 19.34 -5.04
CA LEU A 81 -4.71 18.63 -6.25
C LEU A 81 -5.53 19.00 -7.48
N VAL A 82 -6.85 19.08 -7.36
CA VAL A 82 -7.74 19.43 -8.47
C VAL A 82 -7.47 20.86 -8.96
N LEU A 83 -7.13 21.78 -8.05
CA LEU A 83 -6.79 23.17 -8.34
C LEU A 83 -5.34 23.37 -8.78
N GLY A 84 -4.48 22.34 -8.66
CA GLY A 84 -3.06 22.42 -9.01
C GLY A 84 -2.21 23.21 -8.00
N GLU A 85 -2.69 23.33 -6.75
CA GLU A 85 -2.03 24.09 -5.69
C GLU A 85 -1.04 23.23 -4.87
N GLN A 86 -1.16 21.90 -4.96
CA GLN A 86 -0.31 20.95 -4.24
C GLN A 86 0.42 20.01 -5.20
N PRO A 87 1.74 19.81 -5.01
CA PRO A 87 2.50 18.84 -5.79
C PRO A 87 2.22 17.41 -5.29
N TYR A 88 2.24 16.44 -6.21
CA TYR A 88 1.78 15.07 -5.95
C TYR A 88 2.69 13.97 -6.50
N THR A 89 3.86 14.35 -7.02
CA THR A 89 4.78 13.43 -7.69
C THR A 89 5.37 12.42 -6.72
N TYR A 90 5.37 11.15 -7.14
CA TYR A 90 6.08 10.09 -6.44
C TYR A 90 7.56 10.11 -6.85
N PRO A 91 8.52 9.86 -5.93
CA PRO A 91 8.33 9.61 -4.49
C PRO A 91 8.33 10.88 -3.62
N ASP A 92 8.60 12.06 -4.18
CA ASP A 92 8.93 13.28 -3.43
C ASP A 92 7.85 13.76 -2.47
N HIS A 93 6.57 13.57 -2.81
CA HIS A 93 5.44 14.04 -1.99
C HIS A 93 4.68 12.92 -1.27
N TRP A 94 5.22 11.70 -1.31
CA TRP A 94 4.59 10.51 -0.75
C TRP A 94 5.21 10.19 0.61
N HIS A 95 4.83 10.94 1.63
CA HIS A 95 5.35 10.78 3.00
C HIS A 95 4.42 10.00 3.93
N ARG A 96 3.15 9.83 3.56
CA ARG A 96 2.15 9.07 4.33
C ARG A 96 2.17 7.60 3.91
N SER A 97 1.58 6.75 4.73
CA SER A 97 1.33 5.35 4.37
C SER A 97 0.47 5.27 3.11
N PHE A 98 0.91 4.45 2.15
CA PHE A 98 0.21 4.21 0.89
C PHE A 98 0.14 2.72 0.58
N LEU A 99 -0.79 2.33 -0.27
CA LEU A 99 -0.90 0.99 -0.79
C LEU A 99 -0.01 0.84 -2.02
N ARG A 100 0.66 -0.30 -2.15
CA ARG A 100 1.40 -0.66 -3.37
C ARG A 100 1.18 -2.11 -3.72
N ASP A 101 1.41 -2.48 -4.97
CA ASP A 101 1.41 -3.87 -5.39
C ASP A 101 2.33 -4.72 -4.51
N GLY A 102 1.75 -5.79 -3.99
CA GLY A 102 2.39 -6.81 -3.18
C GLY A 102 2.24 -8.20 -3.82
N PRO A 103 2.66 -9.25 -3.10
CA PRO A 103 2.59 -10.60 -3.62
C PRO A 103 1.13 -11.07 -3.81
N ASP A 104 0.94 -11.92 -4.82
CA ASP A 104 -0.33 -12.57 -5.17
C ASP A 104 -1.42 -11.60 -5.67
N GLY A 105 -1.05 -10.54 -6.41
CA GLY A 105 -2.04 -9.63 -7.03
C GLY A 105 -2.86 -8.83 -6.02
N CYS A 106 -2.26 -8.54 -4.87
CA CYS A 106 -2.90 -7.81 -3.79
C CYS A 106 -2.03 -6.63 -3.38
N LEU A 107 -2.66 -5.57 -2.90
CA LEU A 107 -1.96 -4.40 -2.39
C LEU A 107 -1.72 -4.52 -0.90
N VAL A 108 -0.57 -4.00 -0.48
CA VAL A 108 -0.11 -3.97 0.90
C VAL A 108 0.26 -2.55 1.31
N TRP A 109 0.02 -2.23 2.58
CA TRP A 109 0.39 -0.94 3.14
C TRP A 109 1.90 -0.81 3.27
N PHE A 110 2.42 0.31 2.80
CA PHE A 110 3.82 0.69 2.89
C PHE A 110 3.94 2.09 3.51
N SER A 111 4.76 2.21 4.55
CA SER A 111 5.08 3.49 5.19
C SER A 111 6.52 3.91 4.84
N PRO A 112 6.73 5.05 4.15
CA PRO A 112 8.06 5.58 3.87
C PRO A 112 8.71 6.22 5.11
N ALA A 113 7.92 6.61 6.12
CA ALA A 113 8.40 7.29 7.32
C ALA A 113 9.04 6.35 8.38
N GLY A 114 9.22 5.06 8.07
CA GLY A 114 9.49 4.05 9.09
C GLY A 114 8.20 3.68 9.85
N PRO A 115 8.28 2.79 10.86
CA PRO A 115 7.13 2.34 11.63
C PRO A 115 6.35 3.53 12.21
N ALA A 116 5.06 3.59 11.88
CA ALA A 116 4.20 4.77 12.05
C ALA A 116 3.76 5.00 13.50
N SER A 117 3.95 4.02 14.38
CA SER A 117 3.61 4.08 15.81
C SER A 117 4.70 3.45 16.69
N ASP A 118 4.72 3.80 17.97
CA ASP A 118 5.60 3.15 18.95
C ASP A 118 5.30 1.64 19.07
N GLU A 119 4.05 1.24 18.85
CA GLU A 119 3.61 -0.16 18.80
C GLU A 119 4.15 -0.90 17.57
N ASP A 120 4.17 -0.25 16.41
CA ASP A 120 4.80 -0.80 15.20
C ASP A 120 6.31 -0.92 15.35
N GLN A 121 6.94 0.02 16.07
CA GLN A 121 8.36 -0.04 16.41
C GLN A 121 8.68 -1.18 17.36
N GLU A 122 7.85 -1.42 18.37
CA GLU A 122 7.99 -2.52 19.31
C GLU A 122 7.78 -3.87 18.60
N PHE A 123 6.74 -3.98 17.78
CA PHE A 123 6.49 -5.16 16.96
C PHE A 123 7.65 -5.45 16.00
N GLN A 124 8.14 -4.44 15.28
CA GLN A 124 9.27 -4.59 14.35
C GLN A 124 10.54 -5.02 15.08
N ARG A 125 10.78 -4.49 16.27
CA ARG A 125 11.92 -4.87 17.12
C ARG A 125 11.82 -6.31 17.59
N GLU A 126 10.66 -6.71 18.14
CA GLU A 126 10.41 -8.08 18.59
C GLU A 126 10.51 -9.09 17.44
N LEU A 127 10.04 -8.71 16.24
CA LEU A 127 10.16 -9.54 15.04
C LEU A 127 11.63 -9.71 14.62
N LEU A 128 12.39 -8.62 14.55
CA LEU A 128 13.81 -8.65 14.16
C LEU A 128 14.65 -9.44 15.17
N GLU A 129 14.41 -9.27 16.47
CA GLU A 129 15.07 -10.03 17.53
C GLU A 129 14.72 -11.53 17.44
N GLY A 130 13.44 -11.86 17.29
CA GLY A 130 13.00 -13.25 17.14
C GLY A 130 13.59 -13.93 15.90
N LEU A 131 13.64 -13.22 14.76
CA LEU A 131 14.25 -13.73 13.53
C LEU A 131 15.77 -13.88 13.66
N ALA A 132 16.45 -12.96 14.36
CA ALA A 132 17.88 -13.06 14.62
C ALA A 132 18.22 -14.29 15.49
N GLU A 133 17.40 -14.57 16.51
CA GLU A 133 17.54 -15.77 17.33
C GLU A 133 17.29 -17.06 16.53
N LEU A 134 16.25 -17.09 15.70
CA LEU A 134 15.96 -18.23 14.84
C LEU A 134 17.09 -18.45 13.84
N LYS A 135 17.64 -17.39 13.24
CA LYS A 135 18.79 -17.49 12.33
C LYS A 135 20.02 -18.06 13.02
N GLN A 136 20.27 -17.72 14.29
CA GLN A 136 21.38 -18.28 15.07
C GLN A 136 21.16 -19.75 15.47
N LYS A 137 19.91 -20.14 15.72
CA LYS A 137 19.52 -21.50 16.12
C LYS A 137 19.30 -22.45 14.93
N GLY A 138 19.35 -21.95 13.69
CA GLY A 138 19.02 -22.71 12.48
C GLY A 138 17.53 -23.01 12.37
N GLY A 139 16.69 -22.07 12.81
CA GLY A 139 15.23 -22.18 12.86
C GLY A 139 14.62 -22.50 11.50
N SER A 140 13.62 -23.37 11.53
CA SER A 140 12.88 -23.81 10.36
C SER A 140 11.78 -22.82 9.97
N GLU A 141 11.21 -22.98 8.78
CA GLU A 141 10.03 -22.22 8.33
C GLU A 141 8.86 -22.32 9.31
N GLU A 142 8.71 -23.48 9.98
CA GLU A 142 7.66 -23.69 10.99
C GLU A 142 7.89 -22.83 12.24
N ASP A 143 9.14 -22.58 12.62
CA ASP A 143 9.49 -21.72 13.75
C ASP A 143 9.25 -20.25 13.45
N ILE A 144 9.48 -19.84 12.19
CA ILE A 144 9.15 -18.49 11.70
C ILE A 144 7.63 -18.29 11.71
N ARG A 145 6.85 -19.28 11.27
CA ARG A 145 5.38 -19.23 11.35
C ARG A 145 4.88 -19.07 12.78
N LYS A 146 5.41 -19.85 13.73
CA LYS A 146 5.05 -19.74 15.16
C LYS A 146 5.41 -18.39 15.75
N LEU A 147 6.53 -17.81 15.35
CA LEU A 147 6.94 -16.46 15.75
C LEU A 147 5.94 -15.41 15.26
N LEU A 148 5.57 -15.46 13.98
CA LEU A 148 4.59 -14.54 13.38
C LEU A 148 3.20 -14.67 14.04
N ASP A 149 2.72 -15.89 14.25
CA ASP A 149 1.42 -16.14 14.91
C ASP A 149 1.38 -15.60 16.34
N ARG A 150 2.49 -15.71 17.08
CA ARG A 150 2.60 -15.16 18.44
C ARG A 150 2.55 -13.64 18.45
N LEU A 151 3.28 -13.01 17.52
CA LEU A 151 3.35 -11.56 17.42
C LEU A 151 2.01 -10.95 16.96
N HIS A 152 1.31 -11.58 16.01
CA HIS A 152 -0.02 -11.14 15.57
C HIS A 152 -1.08 -11.26 16.69
N ARG A 153 -1.01 -12.29 17.53
CA ARG A 153 -1.96 -12.45 18.65
C ARG A 153 -1.80 -11.36 19.72
N LYS A 154 -0.62 -10.76 19.81
CA LYS A 154 -0.28 -9.71 20.78
C LYS A 154 -0.76 -8.32 20.33
N GLN A 155 -1.11 -8.13 19.06
CA GLN A 155 -1.69 -6.88 18.53
C GLN A 155 -3.22 -6.80 18.69
N GLY A 156 -3.88 -7.88 19.11
CA GLY A 156 -5.35 -7.95 19.20
C GLY A 156 -5.91 -7.84 20.62
N ASP A 157 -5.09 -7.51 21.61
CA ASP A 157 -5.40 -7.36 23.05
C ASP A 157 -5.06 -5.92 23.48
#